data_AF-A0A1V0TY20-F1
#
_entry.id   AF-A0A1V0TY20-F1
#
_cell.length_a   1.000
_cell.length_b   1.000
_cell.length_c   1.000
_cell.angle_alpha   90.00
_cell.angle_beta   90.00
_cell.angle_gamma   90.00
#
_symmetry.space_group_name_H-M   'P 1'
#
loop_
_entity.id
_entity.type
_entity.pdbx_description
1 polymer ?
#
loop_
_entity_poly.entity_id
_entity_poly.type
_entity_poly.pdbx_seq_one_letter_code
_entity_poly.pdbx_strand_id
1 'polypeptide(L)'
;MTFGFAPPPHASRSVSADSSARLSRMLEPAEWASAGIPLLRNPREIVTGLHDRHRPGTSTAVVAVLDPLGRVAASASFLETAALPDGWEFRNVLLAHLRRIVPHDLRLRAPVRTAVLLYCREGEPRWTEADGAWMWGLRDACTLHGLRCGAYIALTQDRWQVLGEDRGGRRPRVSRSAGPVPYGPGPRPAEPARTQTPRVATPHAPAPVTASPDTPSPRTDGSPVPPARMSAPRTPTAGPGPRRSGGGAREARRHTAAR
;
A
#
# COMPACT_ATOMS: atom_id res chain seq x y z
N MET A 1 -42.72 42.06 26.09
CA MET A 1 -41.27 42.00 26.38
C MET A 1 -40.74 40.73 25.76
N THR A 2 -39.89 40.82 24.74
CA THR A 2 -39.28 39.65 24.09
C THR A 2 -37.89 39.46 24.69
N PHE A 3 -37.74 38.44 25.54
CA PHE A 3 -36.43 38.03 26.04
C PHE A 3 -35.74 37.20 24.95
N GLY A 4 -34.68 37.76 24.37
CA GLY A 4 -33.81 37.05 23.43
C GLY A 4 -33.03 35.96 24.16
N PHE A 5 -33.23 34.71 23.75
CA PHE A 5 -32.40 33.59 24.19
C PHE A 5 -31.01 33.72 23.54
N ALA A 6 -30.00 34.02 24.34
CA ALA A 6 -28.61 33.86 23.92
C ALA A 6 -28.28 32.36 23.78
N PRO A 7 -27.54 31.92 22.74
CA PRO A 7 -27.16 30.52 22.60
C PRO A 7 -26.28 30.08 23.78
N PRO A 8 -26.42 28.83 24.28
CA PRO A 8 -25.65 28.35 25.41
C PRO A 8 -24.15 28.24 25.06
N PRO A 9 -23.23 28.63 25.96
CA PRO A 9 -21.78 28.63 25.72
C PRO A 9 -21.18 27.24 25.46
N HIS A 10 -21.94 26.17 25.72
CA HIS A 10 -21.53 24.78 25.50
C HIS A 10 -21.44 24.40 24.01
N ALA A 11 -22.28 25.00 23.15
CA ALA A 11 -22.26 24.72 21.71
C ALA A 11 -20.95 25.24 21.07
N SER A 12 -20.54 26.46 21.42
CA SER A 12 -19.30 27.07 20.92
C SER A 12 -18.06 26.29 21.39
N ARG A 13 -18.08 25.76 22.62
CA ARG A 13 -16.99 24.95 23.17
C ARG A 13 -16.87 23.59 22.48
N SER A 14 -17.99 22.92 22.17
CA SER A 14 -17.99 21.64 21.43
C SER A 14 -17.41 21.81 20.04
N VAL A 15 -17.88 22.80 19.27
CA VAL A 15 -17.39 23.06 17.91
C VAL A 15 -15.91 23.46 17.90
N SER A 16 -15.46 24.25 18.89
CA SER A 16 -14.05 24.62 19.06
C SER A 16 -13.18 23.40 19.41
N ALA A 17 -13.64 22.52 20.31
CA ALA A 17 -12.95 21.29 20.68
C ALA A 17 -12.87 20.29 19.51
N ASP A 18 -13.96 20.11 18.77
CA ASP A 18 -14.00 19.25 17.58
C ASP A 18 -13.09 19.80 16.47
N SER A 19 -13.00 21.13 16.33
CA SER A 19 -12.08 21.76 15.38
C SER A 19 -10.62 21.56 15.78
N SER A 20 -10.26 21.76 17.05
CA SER A 20 -8.91 21.51 17.56
C SER A 20 -8.51 20.03 17.47
N ALA A 21 -9.44 19.13 17.78
CA ALA A 21 -9.22 17.70 17.63
C ALA A 21 -9.03 17.30 16.17
N ARG A 22 -9.76 17.91 15.23
CA ARG A 22 -9.55 17.67 13.78
C ARG A 22 -8.19 18.16 13.31
N LEU A 23 -7.79 19.38 13.69
CA LEU A 23 -6.49 19.94 13.32
C LEU A 23 -5.32 19.10 13.85
N SER A 24 -5.41 18.56 15.06
CA SER A 24 -4.39 17.63 15.59
C SER A 24 -4.39 16.25 14.93
N ARG A 25 -5.43 15.94 14.13
CA ARG A 25 -5.61 14.70 13.36
C ARG A 25 -5.54 14.94 11.85
N MET A 26 -4.74 15.94 11.47
CA MET A 26 -4.35 16.22 10.09
C MET A 26 -2.83 16.30 10.00
N LEU A 27 -2.29 16.05 8.82
CA LEU A 27 -0.86 16.22 8.53
C LEU A 27 -0.66 17.21 7.38
N GLU A 28 0.25 18.15 7.59
CA GLU A 28 0.71 19.05 6.53
C GLU A 28 1.68 18.32 5.57
N PRO A 29 1.83 18.78 4.31
CA PRO A 29 2.76 18.18 3.36
C PRO A 29 4.20 18.09 3.86
N ALA A 30 4.66 19.12 4.59
CA ALA A 30 6.01 19.16 5.14
C ALA A 30 6.22 18.12 6.26
N GLU A 31 5.24 17.96 7.14
CA GLU A 31 5.27 16.94 8.20
C GLU A 31 5.29 15.53 7.60
N TRP A 32 4.49 15.31 6.56
CA TRP A 32 4.46 14.05 5.83
C TRP A 32 5.78 13.74 5.13
N ALA A 33 6.35 14.70 4.42
CA ALA A 33 7.66 14.54 3.78
C ALA A 33 8.76 14.24 4.82
N SER A 34 8.68 14.85 6.01
CA SER A 34 9.63 14.61 7.10
C SER A 34 9.45 13.26 7.82
N ALA A 35 8.31 12.58 7.63
CA ALA A 35 7.98 11.33 8.32
C ALA A 35 8.77 10.11 7.81
N GLY A 36 9.62 10.27 6.78
CA GLY A 36 10.47 9.20 6.27
C GLY A 36 9.68 8.08 5.58
N ILE A 37 8.57 8.43 4.91
CA ILE A 37 7.74 7.48 4.16
C ILE A 37 8.59 6.81 3.07
N PRO A 38 8.60 5.47 2.95
CA PRO A 38 9.37 4.78 1.92
C PRO A 38 8.91 5.17 0.52
N LEU A 39 9.86 5.61 -0.32
CA LEU A 39 9.59 5.99 -1.70
C LEU A 39 9.11 4.78 -2.51
N LEU A 40 8.04 4.98 -3.28
CA LEU A 40 7.57 3.96 -4.22
C LEU A 40 8.60 3.75 -5.33
N ARG A 41 8.94 2.50 -5.66
CA ARG A 41 9.86 2.19 -6.77
C ARG A 41 9.30 2.65 -8.12
N ASN A 42 8.05 2.29 -8.40
CA ASN A 42 7.36 2.65 -9.65
C ASN A 42 5.93 3.11 -9.37
N PRO A 43 5.72 4.40 -8.99
CA PRO A 43 4.39 4.91 -8.66
C PRO A 43 3.43 4.84 -9.86
N ARG A 44 3.94 5.01 -11.09
CA ARG A 44 3.11 4.94 -12.31
C ARG A 44 2.46 3.58 -12.47
N GLU A 45 3.22 2.50 -12.31
CA GLU A 45 2.69 1.13 -12.44
C GLU A 45 1.66 0.82 -11.35
N ILE A 46 1.92 1.25 -10.10
CA ILE A 46 0.96 1.09 -9.00
C ILE A 46 -0.34 1.84 -9.32
N VAL A 47 -0.26 3.10 -9.73
CA VAL A 47 -1.45 3.91 -10.06
C VAL A 47 -2.21 3.31 -11.24
N THR A 48 -1.54 2.90 -12.32
CA THR A 48 -2.19 2.24 -13.46
C THR A 48 -2.85 0.92 -13.04
N GLY A 49 -2.16 0.08 -12.28
CA GLY A 49 -2.70 -1.21 -11.82
C GLY A 49 -3.90 -1.05 -10.89
N LEU A 50 -3.86 -0.09 -9.96
CA LEU A 50 -5.01 0.21 -9.08
C LEU A 50 -6.18 0.82 -9.85
N HIS A 51 -5.90 1.70 -10.83
CA HIS A 51 -6.92 2.30 -11.65
C HIS A 51 -7.63 1.27 -12.54
N ASP A 52 -6.88 0.35 -13.18
CA ASP A 52 -7.47 -0.69 -14.01
C ASP A 52 -8.28 -1.71 -13.18
N ARG A 53 -7.82 -2.02 -11.96
CA ARG A 53 -8.50 -2.96 -11.04
C ARG A 53 -9.78 -2.39 -10.42
N HIS A 54 -9.73 -1.15 -9.93
CA HIS A 54 -10.83 -0.58 -9.15
C HIS A 54 -11.71 0.38 -9.94
N ARG A 55 -11.24 0.88 -11.10
CA ARG A 55 -11.91 1.92 -11.92
C ARG A 55 -12.50 3.03 -11.05
N PRO A 56 -11.69 3.66 -10.18
CA PRO A 56 -12.21 4.53 -9.14
C PRO A 56 -12.85 5.79 -9.74
N GLY A 57 -14.05 6.10 -9.27
CA GLY A 57 -14.75 7.34 -9.57
C GLY A 57 -14.25 8.50 -8.71
N THR A 58 -14.90 9.65 -8.82
CA THR A 58 -14.69 10.76 -7.89
C THR A 58 -15.05 10.36 -6.47
N SER A 59 -14.36 10.94 -5.48
CA SER A 59 -14.49 10.64 -4.04
C SER A 59 -14.24 9.15 -3.68
N THR A 60 -13.53 8.42 -4.52
CA THR A 60 -13.16 7.02 -4.25
C THR A 60 -11.76 6.94 -3.68
N ALA A 61 -11.62 6.31 -2.51
CA ALA A 61 -10.35 5.92 -1.93
C ALA A 61 -10.04 4.46 -2.25
N VAL A 62 -8.77 4.16 -2.52
CA VAL A 62 -8.26 2.81 -2.74
C VAL A 62 -7.06 2.60 -1.81
N VAL A 63 -7.22 1.73 -0.82
CA VAL A 63 -6.10 1.29 0.02
C VAL A 63 -5.49 0.04 -0.62
N ALA A 64 -4.17 0.03 -0.75
CA ALA A 64 -3.41 -1.07 -1.29
C ALA A 64 -2.28 -1.46 -0.34
N VAL A 65 -1.97 -2.76 -0.27
CA VAL A 65 -0.85 -3.29 0.50
C VAL A 65 0.16 -3.87 -0.48
N LEU A 66 1.38 -3.34 -0.40
CA LEU A 66 2.52 -3.79 -1.18
C LEU A 66 3.28 -4.88 -0.43
N ASP A 67 3.69 -5.89 -1.17
CA ASP A 67 4.66 -6.90 -0.70
C ASP A 67 6.07 -6.29 -0.52
N PRO A 68 7.04 -7.04 0.03
CA PRO A 68 8.41 -6.55 0.20
C PRO A 68 9.13 -6.18 -1.10
N LEU A 69 8.64 -6.67 -2.24
CA LEU A 69 9.18 -6.38 -3.57
C LEU A 69 8.54 -5.12 -4.17
N GLY A 70 7.55 -4.52 -3.51
CA GLY A 70 6.84 -3.33 -3.95
C GLY A 70 5.68 -3.60 -4.89
N ARG A 71 5.19 -4.85 -4.99
CA ARG A 71 4.05 -5.22 -5.84
C ARG A 71 2.76 -5.23 -5.03
N VAL A 72 1.62 -4.91 -5.67
CA VAL A 72 0.32 -4.90 -5.00
C VAL A 72 -0.11 -6.32 -4.63
N ALA A 73 -0.05 -6.65 -3.33
CA ALA A 73 -0.47 -7.94 -2.78
C ALA A 73 -1.99 -7.99 -2.56
N ALA A 74 -2.58 -6.90 -2.08
CA ALA A 74 -4.01 -6.78 -1.84
C ALA A 74 -4.47 -5.32 -1.99
N SER A 75 -5.74 -5.11 -2.32
CA SER A 75 -6.30 -3.76 -2.42
C SER A 75 -7.81 -3.76 -2.22
N ALA A 76 -8.36 -2.66 -1.70
CA ALA A 76 -9.79 -2.43 -1.56
C ALA A 76 -10.12 -0.98 -1.91
N SER A 77 -11.26 -0.78 -2.57
CA SER A 77 -11.82 0.53 -2.87
C SER A 77 -13.06 0.79 -2.02
N PHE A 78 -13.27 2.05 -1.66
CA PHE A 78 -14.44 2.51 -0.91
C PHE A 78 -14.67 4.00 -1.17
N LEU A 79 -15.91 4.45 -0.95
CA LEU A 79 -16.28 5.85 -1.10
C LEU A 79 -15.94 6.61 0.18
N GLU A 80 -15.51 7.85 0.01
CA GLU A 80 -15.52 8.82 1.10
C GLU A 80 -16.95 9.31 1.34
N THR A 81 -17.43 9.16 2.57
CA THR A 81 -18.79 9.54 2.97
C THR A 81 -18.80 10.73 3.95
N ALA A 82 -17.64 11.17 4.43
CA ALA A 82 -17.56 12.18 5.49
C ALA A 82 -17.83 13.59 4.94
N ALA A 83 -18.78 14.31 5.56
CA ALA A 83 -19.08 15.70 5.22
C ALA A 83 -17.99 16.68 5.65
N LEU A 84 -17.21 16.30 6.67
CA LEU A 84 -16.08 17.05 7.20
C LEU A 84 -14.89 16.09 7.39
N PRO A 85 -13.72 16.37 6.82
CA PRO A 85 -12.57 15.49 6.97
C PRO A 85 -12.09 15.43 8.43
N ASP A 86 -12.10 14.23 9.01
CA ASP A 86 -11.47 13.94 10.31
C ASP A 86 -10.58 12.70 10.15
N GLY A 87 -9.29 12.85 10.45
CA GLY A 87 -8.31 11.76 10.33
C GLY A 87 -8.66 10.52 11.16
N TRP A 88 -9.38 10.65 12.27
CA TRP A 88 -9.84 9.49 13.06
C TRP A 88 -10.90 8.65 12.34
N GLU A 89 -11.84 9.30 11.64
CA GLU A 89 -12.84 8.59 10.85
C GLU A 89 -12.17 7.84 9.71
N PHE A 90 -11.28 8.54 8.98
CA PHE A 90 -10.50 7.94 7.90
C PHE A 90 -9.62 6.78 8.38
N ARG A 91 -8.98 6.91 9.54
CA ARG A 91 -8.27 5.78 10.17
C ARG A 91 -9.18 4.58 10.40
N ASN A 92 -10.37 4.79 10.96
CA ASN A 92 -11.29 3.69 11.27
C ASN A 92 -11.76 2.98 10.00
N VAL A 93 -12.07 3.75 8.95
CA VAL A 93 -12.42 3.20 7.64
C VAL A 93 -11.25 2.41 7.05
N LEU A 94 -10.03 2.98 7.06
CA LEU A 94 -8.83 2.29 6.57
C LEU A 94 -8.57 0.99 7.32
N LEU A 95 -8.67 0.99 8.66
CA LEU A 95 -8.51 -0.22 9.47
C LEU A 95 -9.57 -1.28 9.13
N ALA A 96 -10.82 -0.88 8.92
CA ALA A 96 -11.88 -1.81 8.53
C ALA A 96 -11.59 -2.47 7.18
N HIS A 97 -11.01 -1.75 6.22
CA HIS A 97 -10.63 -2.31 4.93
C HIS A 97 -9.34 -3.14 5.00
N LEU A 98 -8.31 -2.68 5.70
CA LEU A 98 -7.04 -3.40 5.86
C LEU A 98 -7.25 -4.79 6.49
N ARG A 99 -8.04 -4.87 7.56
CA ARG A 99 -8.37 -6.13 8.25
C ARG A 99 -9.10 -7.14 7.36
N ARG A 100 -9.76 -6.67 6.30
CA ARG A 100 -10.48 -7.54 5.34
C ARG A 100 -9.55 -8.07 4.25
N ILE A 101 -8.52 -7.32 3.85
CA ILE A 101 -7.69 -7.66 2.69
C ILE A 101 -6.35 -8.29 3.06
N VAL A 102 -5.84 -8.05 4.27
CA VAL A 102 -4.60 -8.65 4.76
C VAL A 102 -4.68 -8.96 6.26
N PRO A 103 -4.05 -10.06 6.72
CA PRO A 103 -3.81 -10.26 8.15
C PRO A 103 -2.96 -9.13 8.75
N HIS A 104 -3.13 -8.87 10.05
CA HIS A 104 -2.29 -7.88 10.74
C HIS A 104 -0.85 -8.39 10.95
N ASP A 105 0.11 -7.50 10.88
CA ASP A 105 1.54 -7.83 10.96
C ASP A 105 2.16 -7.44 12.32
N LEU A 106 1.32 -7.12 13.32
CA LEU A 106 1.74 -6.70 14.67
C LEU A 106 2.65 -7.68 15.42
N ARG A 107 2.65 -8.97 15.03
CA ARG A 107 3.51 -9.99 15.65
C ARG A 107 4.93 -10.01 15.09
N LEU A 108 5.18 -9.32 13.97
CA LEU A 108 6.48 -9.26 13.35
C LEU A 108 7.35 -8.21 14.04
N ARG A 109 8.66 -8.50 14.19
CA ARG A 109 9.63 -7.56 14.79
C ARG A 109 9.77 -6.25 14.02
N ALA A 110 9.54 -6.30 12.72
CA ALA A 110 9.56 -5.13 11.84
C ALA A 110 8.44 -5.27 10.80
N PRO A 111 7.79 -4.16 10.39
CA PRO A 111 6.80 -4.20 9.33
C PRO A 111 7.43 -4.63 7.99
N VAL A 112 6.79 -5.61 7.36
CA VAL A 112 7.28 -6.25 6.13
C VAL A 112 6.55 -5.75 4.89
N ARG A 113 5.27 -5.41 5.03
CA ARG A 113 4.41 -4.88 3.97
C ARG A 113 4.20 -3.39 4.13
N THR A 114 3.93 -2.71 3.02
CA THR A 114 3.75 -1.25 2.99
C THR A 114 2.34 -0.92 2.51
N ALA A 115 1.59 -0.10 3.24
CA ALA A 115 0.27 0.35 2.78
C ALA A 115 0.39 1.67 2.00
N VAL A 116 -0.34 1.79 0.90
CA VAL A 116 -0.41 2.97 0.04
C VAL A 116 -1.88 3.35 -0.12
N LEU A 117 -2.16 4.64 -0.16
CA LEU A 117 -3.51 5.15 -0.38
C LEU A 117 -3.55 5.96 -1.68
N LEU A 118 -4.45 5.57 -2.59
CA LEU A 118 -4.81 6.34 -3.77
C LEU A 118 -6.18 6.97 -3.52
N TYR A 119 -6.30 8.28 -3.56
CA TYR A 119 -7.57 8.97 -3.37
C TYR A 119 -7.93 9.77 -4.63
N CYS A 120 -9.12 9.49 -5.17
CA CYS A 120 -9.64 10.11 -6.37
C CYS A 120 -10.52 11.27 -5.98
N ARG A 121 -10.14 12.48 -6.39
CA ARG A 121 -10.85 13.70 -6.03
C ARG A 121 -10.96 14.66 -7.20
N GLU A 122 -11.87 15.61 -7.04
CA GLU A 122 -12.03 16.72 -7.96
C GLU A 122 -11.03 17.84 -7.66
N GLY A 123 -10.85 18.72 -8.64
CA GLY A 123 -10.01 19.90 -8.52
C GLY A 123 -8.52 19.67 -8.75
N GLU A 124 -7.75 20.68 -8.34
CA GLU A 124 -6.30 20.75 -8.55
C GLU A 124 -5.55 19.79 -7.63
N PRO A 125 -4.39 19.24 -8.04
CA PRO A 125 -3.61 18.28 -7.24
C PRO A 125 -2.88 18.94 -6.06
N ARG A 126 -3.17 20.22 -5.77
CA ARG A 126 -2.69 20.93 -4.58
C ARG A 126 -3.24 20.26 -3.32
N TRP A 127 -2.43 20.23 -2.26
CA TRP A 127 -2.86 19.68 -0.98
C TRP A 127 -4.11 20.40 -0.44
N THR A 128 -4.96 19.63 0.25
CA THR A 128 -6.20 20.07 0.88
C THR A 128 -6.29 19.51 2.31
N GLU A 129 -7.19 20.08 3.12
CA GLU A 129 -7.42 19.57 4.48
C GLU A 129 -7.84 18.08 4.49
N ALA A 130 -8.62 17.67 3.49
CA ALA A 130 -9.00 16.27 3.30
C ALA A 130 -7.78 15.38 3.03
N ASP A 131 -6.84 15.83 2.20
CA ASP A 131 -5.57 15.13 1.97
C ASP A 131 -4.81 14.97 3.30
N GLY A 132 -4.73 16.03 4.11
CA GLY A 132 -4.07 16.00 5.42
C GLY A 132 -4.72 15.02 6.41
N ALA A 133 -6.05 14.97 6.46
CA ALA A 133 -6.79 14.00 7.26
C ALA A 133 -6.55 12.57 6.77
N TRP A 134 -6.52 12.33 5.45
CA TRP A 134 -6.22 11.00 4.88
C TRP A 134 -4.80 10.55 5.20
N MET A 135 -3.83 11.46 5.10
CA MET A 135 -2.42 11.21 5.41
C MET A 135 -2.25 10.85 6.89
N TRP A 136 -2.89 11.60 7.79
CA TRP A 136 -2.93 11.27 9.21
C TRP A 136 -3.56 9.89 9.46
N GLY A 137 -4.75 9.65 8.88
CA GLY A 137 -5.50 8.42 9.06
C GLY A 137 -4.75 7.20 8.55
N LEU A 138 -4.04 7.32 7.42
CA LEU A 138 -3.17 6.29 6.87
C LEU A 138 -2.02 5.97 7.81
N ARG A 139 -1.31 6.98 8.32
CA ARG A 139 -0.19 6.79 9.24
C ARG A 139 -0.61 6.07 10.52
N ASP A 140 -1.73 6.49 11.12
CA ASP A 140 -2.24 5.88 12.35
C ASP A 140 -2.75 4.46 12.10
N ALA A 141 -3.49 4.24 11.00
CA ALA A 141 -3.98 2.91 10.63
C ALA A 141 -2.84 1.92 10.36
N CYS A 142 -1.75 2.35 9.69
CA CYS A 142 -0.57 1.51 9.46
C CYS A 142 0.08 1.10 10.77
N THR A 143 0.24 2.04 11.70
CA THR A 143 0.80 1.79 13.03
C THR A 143 -0.03 0.75 13.78
N LEU A 144 -1.35 0.91 13.79
CA LEU A 144 -2.28 0.00 14.45
C LEU A 144 -2.43 -1.36 13.76
N HIS A 145 -2.06 -1.48 12.47
CA HIS A 145 -2.14 -2.73 11.71
C HIS A 145 -0.78 -3.46 11.61
N GLY A 146 0.32 -2.82 12.02
CA GLY A 146 1.68 -3.36 11.91
C GLY A 146 2.28 -3.27 10.51
N LEU A 147 1.81 -2.33 9.68
CA LEU A 147 2.29 -2.10 8.31
C LEU A 147 3.25 -0.90 8.26
N ARG A 148 4.14 -0.86 7.25
CA ARG A 148 4.85 0.39 6.93
C ARG A 148 3.85 1.38 6.34
N CYS A 149 3.87 2.60 6.86
CA CYS A 149 3.17 3.71 6.21
C CYS A 149 3.87 4.01 4.89
N GLY A 150 3.15 3.94 3.77
CA GLY A 150 3.62 4.25 2.44
C GLY A 150 2.99 5.53 1.89
N ALA A 151 3.13 5.72 0.58
CA ALA A 151 2.73 6.95 -0.09
C ALA A 151 1.22 7.23 -0.04
N TYR A 152 0.89 8.53 -0.03
CA TYR A 152 -0.43 9.05 -0.34
C TYR A 152 -0.43 9.62 -1.76
N ILE A 153 -1.35 9.17 -2.60
CA ILE A 153 -1.43 9.54 -4.01
C ILE A 153 -2.78 10.20 -4.27
N ALA A 154 -2.78 11.46 -4.69
CA ALA A 154 -3.98 12.11 -5.21
C ALA A 154 -4.12 11.82 -6.70
N LEU A 155 -5.33 11.42 -7.12
CA LEU A 155 -5.72 11.24 -8.52
C LEU A 155 -6.81 12.24 -8.87
N THR A 156 -6.47 13.22 -9.70
CA THR A 156 -7.42 14.20 -10.25
C THR A 156 -7.88 13.78 -11.65
N GLN A 157 -8.65 14.62 -12.33
CA GLN A 157 -9.17 14.33 -13.66
C GLN A 157 -8.06 14.10 -14.70
N ASP A 158 -6.98 14.89 -14.63
CA ASP A 158 -5.93 14.87 -15.65
C ASP A 158 -4.61 14.24 -15.20
N ARG A 159 -4.37 14.15 -13.89
CA ARG A 159 -3.07 13.75 -13.35
C ARG A 159 -3.16 12.99 -12.03
N TRP A 160 -2.08 12.30 -11.70
CA TRP A 160 -1.80 11.81 -10.36
C TRP A 160 -0.56 12.50 -9.79
N GLN A 161 -0.50 12.60 -8.48
CA GLN A 161 0.64 13.13 -7.74
C GLN A 161 0.83 12.36 -6.44
N VAL A 162 2.08 12.02 -6.12
CA VAL A 162 2.45 11.51 -4.79
C VAL A 162 2.69 12.70 -3.88
N LEU A 163 1.95 12.82 -2.78
CA LEU A 163 2.11 13.95 -1.87
C LEU A 163 3.34 13.78 -0.97
N GLY A 164 4.03 14.88 -0.72
CA GLY A 164 5.34 14.91 -0.06
C GLY A 164 6.50 14.52 -0.98
N GLU A 165 6.23 14.28 -2.27
CA GLU A 165 7.23 14.00 -3.29
C GLU A 165 6.93 14.82 -4.56
N ASP A 166 7.97 15.22 -5.31
CA ASP A 166 7.78 15.92 -6.59
C ASP A 166 7.48 14.96 -7.75
N ARG A 167 6.82 13.84 -7.47
CA ARG A 167 6.52 12.78 -8.45
C ARG A 167 5.04 12.78 -8.83
N GLY A 168 4.79 12.77 -10.12
CA GLY A 168 3.44 12.75 -10.68
C GLY A 168 3.43 12.37 -12.16
N GLY A 169 2.25 12.27 -12.73
CA GLY A 169 2.07 11.96 -14.14
C GLY A 169 0.64 12.13 -14.60
N ARG A 170 0.36 11.84 -15.88
CA ARG A 170 -1.00 11.89 -16.43
C ARG A 170 -1.88 10.78 -15.84
N ARG A 171 -3.18 11.06 -15.69
CA ARG A 171 -4.18 10.09 -15.25
C ARG A 171 -4.15 8.87 -16.19
N PRO A 172 -4.12 7.63 -15.67
CA PRO A 172 -4.27 6.45 -16.51
C PRO A 172 -5.62 6.47 -17.23
N ARG A 173 -5.59 6.22 -18.53
CA ARG A 173 -6.82 5.93 -19.27
C ARG A 173 -7.21 4.49 -18.96
N VAL A 174 -8.50 4.21 -18.83
CA VAL A 174 -8.97 2.84 -18.65
C VAL A 174 -8.45 2.03 -19.82
N SER A 175 -7.58 1.06 -19.54
CA SER A 175 -7.18 0.08 -20.52
C SER A 175 -8.45 -0.69 -20.87
N ARG A 176 -9.09 -0.38 -22.01
CA ARG A 176 -10.09 -1.27 -22.58
C ARG A 176 -9.31 -2.50 -22.99
N SER A 177 -9.22 -3.48 -22.08
CA SER A 177 -8.55 -4.74 -22.33
C SER A 177 -9.01 -5.21 -23.70
N ALA A 178 -8.06 -5.32 -24.63
CA ALA A 178 -8.34 -5.86 -25.95
C ALA A 178 -9.03 -7.20 -25.69
N GLY A 179 -10.30 -7.30 -26.10
CA GLY A 179 -11.03 -8.56 -26.00
C GLY A 179 -10.22 -9.66 -26.67
N PRO A 180 -10.45 -10.94 -26.31
CA PRO A 180 -9.75 -12.06 -26.93
C PRO A 180 -9.82 -11.88 -28.44
N VAL A 181 -8.64 -11.78 -29.07
CA VAL A 181 -8.50 -11.70 -30.52
C VAL A 181 -9.30 -12.88 -31.07
N PRO A 182 -10.35 -12.67 -31.88
CA PRO A 182 -11.02 -13.79 -32.51
C PRO A 182 -9.96 -14.51 -33.32
N TYR A 183 -9.69 -15.76 -32.96
CA TYR A 183 -8.91 -16.67 -33.77
C TYR A 183 -9.62 -16.74 -35.12
N GLY A 184 -9.13 -15.97 -36.11
CA GLY A 184 -9.65 -15.99 -37.46
C GLY A 184 -9.53 -17.42 -38.01
N PRO A 185 -10.51 -17.90 -38.78
CA PRO A 185 -10.44 -19.23 -39.38
C PRO A 185 -9.22 -19.28 -40.30
N GLY A 186 -8.35 -20.27 -40.08
CA GLY A 186 -7.08 -20.41 -40.77
C GLY A 186 -7.22 -20.44 -42.30
N PRO A 187 -6.23 -19.93 -43.04
CA PRO A 187 -6.26 -19.98 -44.49
C PRO A 187 -6.15 -21.43 -44.99
N ARG A 188 -7.08 -21.82 -45.87
CA ARG A 188 -7.04 -23.05 -46.67
C ARG A 188 -5.68 -23.16 -47.39
N PRO A 189 -5.03 -24.34 -47.39
CA PRO A 189 -3.91 -24.59 -48.28
C PRO A 189 -4.37 -24.57 -49.73
N ALA A 190 -3.81 -23.65 -50.51
CA ALA A 190 -3.91 -23.66 -51.96
C ALA A 190 -3.04 -24.81 -52.51
N GLU A 191 -3.69 -25.67 -53.27
CA GLU A 191 -3.15 -26.75 -54.07
C GLU A 191 -2.32 -26.20 -55.24
N PRO A 192 -1.07 -26.66 -55.48
CA PRO A 192 -0.41 -26.43 -56.75
C PRO A 192 -0.54 -27.64 -57.67
N ALA A 193 -1.26 -27.44 -58.77
CA ALA A 193 -1.26 -28.30 -59.93
C ALA A 193 0.16 -28.41 -60.52
N ARG A 194 0.66 -29.64 -60.72
CA ARG A 194 1.73 -29.95 -61.68
C ARG A 194 1.37 -31.21 -62.45
N THR A 195 1.15 -31.04 -63.75
CA THR A 195 1.06 -32.11 -64.72
C THR A 195 2.45 -32.39 -65.31
N GLN A 196 2.72 -33.68 -65.51
CA GLN A 196 3.67 -34.32 -66.43
C GLN A 196 4.94 -34.95 -65.85
N THR A 197 4.83 -36.28 -65.73
CA THR A 197 5.77 -37.41 -65.70
C THR A 197 6.57 -37.54 -67.03
N PRO A 198 7.39 -38.60 -67.30
CA PRO A 198 7.75 -39.80 -66.52
C PRO A 198 9.26 -40.17 -66.52
N ARG A 199 9.68 -41.17 -65.70
CA ARG A 199 10.32 -42.44 -66.18
C ARG A 199 10.96 -43.27 -65.04
N VAL A 200 10.36 -44.45 -64.77
CA VAL A 200 10.92 -45.83 -64.57
C VAL A 200 12.10 -46.01 -63.57
N ALA A 201 12.16 -46.92 -62.60
CA ALA A 201 11.52 -48.23 -62.34
C ALA A 201 11.41 -48.56 -60.83
N THR A 202 10.51 -49.51 -60.53
CA THR A 202 10.15 -50.26 -59.29
C THR A 202 11.23 -51.25 -58.79
N PRO A 203 10.99 -52.10 -57.76
CA PRO A 203 10.32 -51.96 -56.45
C PRO A 203 11.11 -52.65 -55.29
N HIS A 204 10.72 -52.45 -54.01
CA HIS A 204 10.48 -53.52 -53.00
C HIS A 204 10.27 -52.96 -51.57
N ALA A 205 9.20 -53.45 -50.91
CA ALA A 205 8.97 -53.45 -49.45
C ALA A 205 9.41 -54.83 -48.88
N PRO A 206 9.27 -55.19 -47.57
CA PRO A 206 8.84 -54.47 -46.35
C PRO A 206 9.78 -54.68 -45.11
N ALA A 207 9.34 -54.21 -43.93
CA ALA A 207 9.91 -54.25 -42.55
C ALA A 207 10.23 -55.69 -41.98
N PRO A 208 10.47 -55.99 -40.66
CA PRO A 208 10.58 -55.19 -39.41
C PRO A 208 11.68 -55.70 -38.38
N VAL A 209 11.56 -55.30 -37.09
CA VAL A 209 12.09 -55.89 -35.82
C VAL A 209 13.62 -55.97 -35.64
N THR A 210 14.30 -55.89 -34.48
CA THR A 210 14.09 -56.07 -33.02
C THR A 210 15.41 -55.54 -32.39
N ALA A 211 15.50 -54.91 -31.22
CA ALA A 211 15.71 -55.57 -29.93
C ALA A 211 16.24 -54.53 -28.89
N SER A 212 15.60 -54.46 -27.72
CA SER A 212 16.27 -54.23 -26.41
C SER A 212 16.93 -55.57 -25.99
N PRO A 213 17.72 -55.71 -24.89
CA PRO A 213 17.96 -54.83 -23.74
C PRO A 213 19.45 -54.76 -23.28
N ASP A 214 19.76 -53.94 -22.27
CA ASP A 214 20.38 -54.39 -21.01
C ASP A 214 20.94 -53.23 -20.14
N THR A 215 20.40 -53.18 -18.92
CA THR A 215 20.85 -52.62 -17.62
C THR A 215 22.30 -53.06 -17.27
N PRO A 216 23.02 -52.57 -16.21
CA PRO A 216 22.57 -51.83 -15.01
C PRO A 216 23.53 -50.75 -14.41
N SER A 217 23.02 -50.05 -13.38
CA SER A 217 23.77 -49.19 -12.42
C SER A 217 24.67 -49.99 -11.46
N PRO A 218 25.61 -49.31 -10.75
CA PRO A 218 25.52 -49.19 -9.27
C PRO A 218 25.91 -47.77 -8.76
N ARG A 219 25.26 -47.21 -7.71
CA ARG A 219 25.66 -47.16 -6.26
C ARG A 219 27.09 -46.62 -6.04
N THR A 220 27.46 -45.75 -5.08
CA THR A 220 27.00 -45.49 -3.70
C THR A 220 27.72 -44.23 -3.15
N ASP A 221 27.36 -43.84 -1.91
CA ASP A 221 28.10 -43.00 -0.93
C ASP A 221 27.93 -41.47 -1.02
N GLY A 222 27.52 -40.72 0.01
CA GLY A 222 27.37 -41.02 1.43
C GLY A 222 28.41 -40.30 2.28
N SER A 223 28.22 -39.02 2.61
CA SER A 223 28.41 -38.48 3.97
C SER A 223 28.20 -36.96 4.10
N PRO A 224 27.60 -36.49 5.23
CA PRO A 224 27.36 -35.09 5.55
C PRO A 224 28.45 -34.50 6.49
N VAL A 225 28.60 -33.17 6.49
CA VAL A 225 29.53 -32.41 7.35
C VAL A 225 28.77 -31.24 8.03
N PRO A 226 29.11 -30.84 9.29
CA PRO A 226 28.16 -30.56 10.38
C PRO A 226 27.87 -29.07 10.67
N PRO A 227 26.88 -28.75 11.56
CA PRO A 227 26.56 -27.38 11.94
C PRO A 227 27.47 -26.79 13.03
N ALA A 228 27.91 -25.55 12.82
CA ALA A 228 28.68 -24.78 13.79
C ALA A 228 27.80 -24.14 14.88
N ARG A 229 27.96 -24.69 16.09
CA ARG A 229 27.95 -24.08 17.44
C ARG A 229 27.12 -22.81 17.71
N MET A 230 26.13 -23.04 18.58
CA MET A 230 25.51 -22.08 19.50
C MET A 230 26.56 -21.30 20.32
N SER A 231 26.42 -19.98 20.39
CA SER A 231 26.98 -19.14 21.45
C SER A 231 25.84 -18.54 22.26
N ALA A 232 25.84 -18.85 23.55
CA ALA A 232 24.91 -18.37 24.55
C ALA A 232 25.16 -16.87 24.90
N PRO A 233 24.17 -16.17 25.49
CA PRO A 233 24.18 -14.72 25.64
C PRO A 233 25.09 -14.24 26.79
N ARG A 234 25.81 -13.14 26.54
CA ARG A 234 26.55 -12.39 27.56
C ARG A 234 25.58 -11.48 28.33
N THR A 235 25.48 -11.71 29.63
CA THR A 235 24.91 -10.81 30.64
C THR A 235 25.67 -9.47 30.69
N PRO A 236 24.99 -8.32 30.67
CA PRO A 236 25.58 -7.07 31.13
C PRO A 236 25.30 -6.85 32.62
N THR A 237 26.41 -6.60 33.30
CA THR A 237 26.64 -6.28 34.70
C THR A 237 25.81 -5.09 35.18
N ALA A 238 25.23 -5.21 36.37
CA ALA A 238 24.64 -4.12 37.12
C ALA A 238 25.73 -3.11 37.54
N GLY A 239 25.49 -1.82 37.28
CA GLY A 239 26.27 -0.68 37.74
C GLY A 239 25.34 0.43 38.24
N PRO A 240 25.80 1.29 39.16
CA PRO A 240 25.00 1.84 40.26
C PRO A 240 24.16 3.06 39.87
N GLY A 241 23.05 3.24 40.61
CA GLY A 241 22.00 4.20 40.32
C GLY A 241 22.36 5.69 40.48
N PRO A 242 21.54 6.60 39.91
CA PRO A 242 21.70 8.02 40.09
C PRO A 242 21.05 8.51 41.39
N ARG A 243 21.85 9.27 42.13
CA ARG A 243 21.53 10.02 43.35
C ARG A 243 20.31 10.94 43.15
N ARG A 244 19.35 10.85 44.08
CA ARG A 244 18.37 11.91 44.37
C ARG A 244 19.15 13.15 44.82
N SER A 245 19.12 14.22 44.02
CA SER A 245 19.45 15.57 44.48
C SER A 245 18.15 16.34 44.62
N GLY A 246 17.85 16.73 45.86
CA GLY A 246 16.76 17.63 46.17
C GLY A 246 17.05 19.05 45.69
N GLY A 247 16.04 19.67 45.11
CA GLY A 247 15.84 21.12 44.99
C GLY A 247 14.32 21.31 45.02
N GLY A 248 13.70 21.99 45.99
CA GLY A 248 14.16 23.17 46.70
C GLY A 248 13.84 24.42 45.88
N ALA A 249 12.57 24.62 45.50
CA ALA A 249 12.09 25.85 44.87
C ALA A 249 10.94 26.42 45.68
N ARG A 250 11.08 27.71 45.97
CA ARG A 250 10.43 28.49 47.00
C ARG A 250 9.02 28.90 46.62
N GLU A 251 8.16 28.84 47.63
CA GLU A 251 6.83 29.41 47.72
C GLU A 251 6.90 30.95 47.53
N ALA A 252 6.35 31.44 46.42
CA ALA A 252 6.19 32.86 46.17
C ALA A 252 4.89 33.36 46.80
N ARG A 253 5.00 33.93 48.00
CA ARG A 253 3.96 34.76 48.62
C ARG A 253 3.74 36.01 47.77
N ARG A 254 2.56 36.14 47.16
CA ARG A 254 2.06 37.45 46.70
C ARG A 254 1.21 38.05 47.79
N HIS A 255 1.74 39.12 48.37
CA HIS A 255 1.00 40.09 49.14
C HIS A 255 -0.07 40.74 48.27
N THR A 256 -1.32 40.71 48.72
CA THR A 256 -2.34 41.66 48.30
C THR A 256 -2.55 42.60 49.48
N ALA A 257 -2.15 43.86 49.30
CA ALA A 257 -2.44 44.95 50.22
C ALA A 257 -3.41 45.93 49.53
N ALA A 258 -4.43 46.32 50.30
CA ALA A 258 -5.17 47.57 50.29
C ALA A 258 -5.84 48.04 48.98
N ARG A 259 -7.17 48.10 48.98
CA ARG A 259 -7.94 49.26 49.44
C ARG A 259 -9.41 48.92 49.58
#